data_AF-A0A024QGN2-F1
#
_entry.id   AF-A0A024QGN2-F1
#
_cell.length_a   1.000
_cell.length_b   1.000
_cell.length_c   1.000
_cell.angle_alpha   90.00
_cell.angle_beta   90.00
_cell.angle_gamma   90.00
#
_symmetry.space_group_name_H-M   'P 1'
#
loop_
_entity.id
_entity.type
_entity.pdbx_description
1 polymer ?
#
loop_
_entity_poly.entity_id
_entity_poly.type
_entity_poly.pdbx_seq_one_letter_code
_entity_poly.pdbx_strand_id
1 'polypeptide(L)'
;MASIPESSQFGNNVVIENNVSIGEHVVIGHNSIILEGTTIGDHVHIGCNCVIGVKPSINQRMRKTSKATQLVIEPGTRIGQLVSIYSGTRVGKDVFIGDHASIRENVTIGDESIVGRAAIVELNTIIGKSCTIQTLAYVTGDTTIEDNVFLGPCVSMSNDKYMGAQSYSLKGPYIKKGAKIGNNASLLPGVNIGENTIVGAGSVVTKHLENGIVAVGIPAKKLQS
;
A
#
# COMPACT_ATOMS: atom_id res chain seq x y z
N MET A 1 -7.75 23.69 -16.20
CA MET A 1 -8.90 22.83 -16.57
C MET A 1 -8.39 21.39 -16.60
N ALA A 2 -9.20 20.42 -16.14
CA ALA A 2 -8.85 19.01 -16.29
C ALA A 2 -8.83 18.64 -17.78
N SER A 3 -7.85 17.82 -18.20
CA SER A 3 -7.78 17.28 -19.56
C SER A 3 -8.45 15.91 -19.56
N ILE A 4 -9.59 15.79 -20.23
CA ILE A 4 -10.42 14.58 -20.24
C ILE A 4 -10.60 14.11 -21.68
N PRO A 5 -10.05 12.94 -22.06
CA PRO A 5 -10.24 12.38 -23.40
C PRO A 5 -11.68 11.89 -23.65
N GLU A 6 -12.14 11.96 -24.91
CA GLU A 6 -13.45 11.45 -25.33
C GLU A 6 -13.57 9.92 -25.21
N SER A 7 -12.43 9.22 -25.19
CA SER A 7 -12.36 7.75 -25.07
C SER A 7 -12.67 7.23 -23.66
N SER A 8 -12.72 8.11 -22.67
CA SER A 8 -12.86 7.79 -21.25
C SER A 8 -14.33 7.82 -20.81
N GLN A 9 -14.69 6.94 -19.86
CA GLN A 9 -16.06 6.73 -19.42
C GLN A 9 -16.21 7.05 -17.93
N PHE A 10 -17.22 7.86 -17.61
CA PHE A 10 -17.48 8.31 -16.25
C PHE A 10 -18.90 7.94 -15.83
N GLY A 11 -19.02 7.35 -14.63
CA GLY A 11 -20.31 7.10 -14.01
C GLY A 11 -21.01 8.39 -13.56
N ASN A 12 -22.29 8.25 -13.20
CA ASN A 12 -23.06 9.29 -12.52
C ASN A 12 -22.33 9.85 -11.27
N ASN A 13 -22.42 11.16 -11.08
CA ASN A 13 -21.89 11.90 -9.93
C ASN A 13 -20.37 11.78 -9.72
N VAL A 14 -19.60 11.51 -10.77
CA VAL A 14 -18.14 11.61 -10.72
C VAL A 14 -17.74 13.09 -10.56
N VAL A 15 -16.84 13.37 -9.62
CA VAL A 15 -16.28 14.70 -9.39
C VAL A 15 -14.81 14.67 -9.77
N ILE A 16 -14.40 15.55 -10.68
CA ILE A 16 -13.00 15.71 -11.08
C ILE A 16 -12.60 17.16 -10.79
N GLU A 17 -11.64 17.35 -9.90
CA GLU A 17 -11.14 18.68 -9.54
C GLU A 17 -10.17 19.26 -10.59
N ASN A 18 -9.77 20.52 -10.38
CA ASN A 18 -8.79 21.18 -11.24
C ASN A 18 -7.42 20.49 -11.16
N ASN A 19 -6.63 20.63 -12.23
CA ASN A 19 -5.27 20.09 -12.33
C ASN A 19 -5.20 18.56 -12.19
N VAL A 20 -6.27 17.87 -12.62
CA VAL A 20 -6.28 16.43 -12.85
C VAL A 20 -5.96 16.15 -14.32
N SER A 21 -5.08 15.19 -14.57
CA SER A 21 -4.76 14.68 -15.90
C SER A 21 -5.29 13.25 -16.04
N ILE A 22 -6.10 13.00 -17.06
CA ILE A 22 -6.70 11.68 -17.34
C ILE A 22 -6.20 11.19 -18.70
N GLY A 23 -5.68 9.97 -18.73
CA GLY A 23 -5.27 9.27 -19.95
C GLY A 23 -6.45 8.75 -20.77
N GLU A 24 -6.13 8.07 -21.87
CA GLU A 24 -7.10 7.48 -22.77
C GLU A 24 -7.73 6.21 -22.16
N HIS A 25 -8.99 5.92 -22.51
CA HIS A 25 -9.69 4.69 -22.11
C HIS A 25 -9.77 4.48 -20.59
N VAL A 26 -9.80 5.57 -19.81
CA VAL A 26 -9.99 5.51 -18.36
C VAL A 26 -11.47 5.29 -18.05
N VAL A 27 -11.75 4.45 -17.06
CA VAL A 27 -13.10 4.22 -16.55
C VAL A 27 -13.15 4.65 -15.08
N ILE A 28 -14.11 5.49 -14.72
CA ILE A 28 -14.34 5.88 -13.32
C ILE A 28 -15.79 5.60 -12.94
N GLY A 29 -15.97 4.78 -11.90
CA GLY A 29 -17.27 4.38 -11.38
C GLY A 29 -18.04 5.51 -10.69
N HIS A 30 -19.30 5.24 -10.38
CA HIS A 30 -20.24 6.20 -9.81
C HIS A 30 -19.76 6.81 -8.49
N ASN A 31 -20.10 8.08 -8.26
CA ASN A 31 -19.83 8.83 -7.02
C ASN A 31 -18.35 8.86 -6.61
N SER A 32 -17.42 8.61 -7.53
CA SER A 32 -15.99 8.69 -7.25
C SER A 32 -15.48 10.12 -7.43
N ILE A 33 -14.52 10.50 -6.59
CA ILE A 33 -13.95 11.84 -6.52
C ILE A 33 -12.47 11.76 -6.84
N ILE A 34 -12.04 12.49 -7.86
CA ILE A 34 -10.64 12.66 -8.25
C ILE A 34 -10.20 14.07 -7.87
N LEU A 35 -9.34 14.17 -6.87
CA LEU A 35 -8.88 15.41 -6.27
C LEU A 35 -7.69 16.01 -7.03
N GLU A 36 -7.48 17.32 -6.82
CA GLU A 36 -6.42 18.11 -7.43
C GLU A 36 -5.03 17.47 -7.33
N GLY A 37 -4.26 17.53 -8.42
CA GLY A 37 -2.88 17.04 -8.47
C GLY A 37 -2.76 15.55 -8.74
N THR A 38 -3.83 14.92 -9.24
CA THR A 38 -3.85 13.51 -9.63
C THR A 38 -3.58 13.36 -11.13
N THR A 39 -2.66 12.46 -11.48
CA THR A 39 -2.41 12.00 -12.85
C THR A 39 -2.81 10.53 -12.96
N ILE A 40 -3.71 10.23 -13.89
CA ILE A 40 -4.22 8.89 -14.19
C ILE A 40 -3.76 8.51 -15.59
N GLY A 41 -3.00 7.43 -15.71
CA GLY A 41 -2.54 6.87 -16.98
C GLY A 41 -3.64 6.16 -17.78
N ASP A 42 -3.30 5.76 -18.99
CA ASP A 42 -4.25 5.12 -19.92
C ASP A 42 -4.77 3.78 -19.37
N HIS A 43 -5.99 3.40 -19.77
CA HIS A 43 -6.61 2.11 -19.44
C HIS A 43 -6.76 1.84 -17.93
N VAL A 44 -6.67 2.87 -17.08
CA VAL A 44 -6.93 2.74 -15.65
C VAL A 44 -8.43 2.56 -15.41
N HIS A 45 -8.79 1.63 -14.54
CA HIS A 45 -10.17 1.43 -14.08
C HIS A 45 -10.26 1.79 -12.61
N ILE A 46 -11.17 2.69 -12.25
CA ILE A 46 -11.47 3.09 -10.88
C ILE A 46 -12.91 2.72 -10.56
N GLY A 47 -13.13 1.98 -9.48
CA GLY A 47 -14.47 1.61 -9.01
C GLY A 47 -15.30 2.80 -8.53
N CYS A 48 -16.49 2.50 -8.02
CA CYS A 48 -17.42 3.47 -7.45
C CYS A 48 -17.04 3.87 -6.03
N ASN A 49 -17.46 5.07 -5.65
CA ASN A 49 -17.30 5.65 -4.32
C ASN A 49 -15.83 5.72 -3.86
N CYS A 50 -14.90 5.86 -4.79
CA CYS A 50 -13.49 6.04 -4.50
C CYS A 50 -13.14 7.51 -4.27
N VAL A 51 -12.14 7.78 -3.44
CA VAL A 51 -11.59 9.13 -3.25
C VAL A 51 -10.10 9.09 -3.53
N ILE A 52 -9.68 9.72 -4.62
CA ILE A 52 -8.35 9.59 -5.20
C ILE A 52 -7.66 10.96 -5.15
N GLY A 53 -6.43 10.99 -4.63
CA GLY A 53 -5.66 12.23 -4.43
C GLY A 53 -5.91 12.90 -3.07
N VAL A 54 -6.26 12.12 -2.04
CA VAL A 54 -6.59 12.65 -0.71
C VAL A 54 -5.41 13.42 -0.12
N LYS A 55 -5.63 14.68 0.25
CA LYS A 55 -4.63 15.49 0.96
C LYS A 55 -4.62 15.10 2.43
N PRO A 56 -3.46 14.81 3.04
CA PRO A 56 -3.40 14.45 4.45
C PRO A 56 -3.87 15.61 5.33
N SER A 57 -4.82 15.33 6.21
CA SER A 57 -5.24 16.22 7.29
C SER A 57 -4.57 15.76 8.59
N ILE A 58 -3.94 16.68 9.31
CA ILE A 58 -3.19 16.38 10.54
C ILE A 58 -3.77 17.15 11.72
N ASN A 59 -3.76 16.52 12.89
CA ASN A 59 -3.98 17.19 14.17
C ASN A 59 -2.65 17.33 14.95
N GLN A 60 -2.68 17.96 16.12
CA GLN A 60 -1.48 18.23 16.93
C GLN A 60 -0.74 16.97 17.42
N ARG A 61 -1.41 15.81 17.48
CA ARG A 61 -0.81 14.54 17.95
C ARG A 61 -0.25 13.70 16.82
N MET A 62 -0.61 14.00 15.58
CA MET A 62 -0.17 13.24 14.43
C MET A 62 1.24 13.63 14.01
N ARG A 63 1.99 12.65 13.52
CA ARG A 63 3.28 12.89 12.87
C ARG A 63 3.08 13.87 11.70
N LYS A 64 3.91 14.91 11.66
CA LYS A 64 3.97 15.81 10.52
C LYS A 64 4.56 15.06 9.32
N THR A 65 3.90 15.16 8.18
CA THR A 65 4.40 14.64 6.91
C THR A 65 4.77 15.80 5.99
N SER A 66 5.68 15.54 5.04
CA SER A 66 5.97 16.49 3.97
C SER A 66 4.70 16.78 3.18
N LYS A 67 4.62 17.97 2.58
CA LYS A 67 3.50 18.33 1.72
C LYS A 67 3.59 17.51 0.43
N ALA A 68 2.99 16.34 0.45
CA ALA A 68 2.80 15.47 -0.70
C ALA A 68 1.81 16.13 -1.67
N THR A 69 2.26 16.47 -2.88
CA THR A 69 1.48 17.29 -3.81
C THR A 69 0.84 16.53 -4.96
N GLN A 70 1.40 15.38 -5.37
CA GLN A 70 0.96 14.71 -6.59
C GLN A 70 0.73 13.21 -6.39
N LEU A 71 -0.39 12.71 -6.89
CA LEU A 71 -0.66 11.28 -7.03
C LEU A 71 -0.46 10.89 -8.49
N VAL A 72 0.30 9.83 -8.74
CA VAL A 72 0.47 9.26 -10.08
C VAL A 72 0.00 7.82 -10.08
N ILE A 73 -0.92 7.50 -10.97
CA ILE A 73 -1.40 6.14 -11.22
C ILE A 73 -1.00 5.78 -12.65
N GLU A 74 -0.08 4.83 -12.78
CA GLU A 74 0.44 4.40 -14.08
C GLU A 74 -0.58 3.51 -14.83
N PRO A 75 -0.42 3.38 -16.17
CA PRO A 75 -1.39 2.71 -17.03
C PRO A 75 -1.74 1.27 -16.63
N GLY A 76 -2.95 0.84 -17.02
CA GLY A 76 -3.45 -0.53 -16.82
C GLY A 76 -3.86 -0.89 -15.38
N THR A 77 -3.62 0.01 -14.42
CA THR A 77 -3.99 -0.19 -13.01
C THR A 77 -5.51 -0.34 -12.83
N ARG A 78 -5.91 -1.28 -11.98
CA ARG A 78 -7.31 -1.50 -11.60
C ARG A 78 -7.51 -1.23 -10.12
N ILE A 79 -8.47 -0.37 -9.81
CA ILE A 79 -8.83 0.04 -8.46
C ILE A 79 -10.28 -0.37 -8.23
N GLY A 80 -10.50 -1.12 -7.15
CA GLY A 80 -11.80 -1.59 -6.72
C GLY A 80 -12.70 -0.46 -6.20
N GLN A 81 -13.75 -0.84 -5.50
CA GLN A 81 -14.75 0.06 -4.94
C GLN A 81 -14.29 0.60 -3.59
N LEU A 82 -14.77 1.80 -3.22
CA LEU A 82 -14.58 2.36 -1.87
C LEU A 82 -13.09 2.48 -1.47
N VAL A 83 -12.21 2.68 -2.45
CA VAL A 83 -10.77 2.83 -2.23
C VAL A 83 -10.42 4.29 -1.95
N SER A 84 -9.49 4.52 -1.04
CA SER A 84 -8.89 5.85 -0.81
C SER A 84 -7.39 5.83 -1.08
N ILE A 85 -6.91 6.74 -1.93
CA ILE A 85 -5.47 6.89 -2.24
C ILE A 85 -5.08 8.34 -2.02
N TYR A 86 -4.03 8.56 -1.23
CA TYR A 86 -3.55 9.87 -0.85
C TYR A 86 -2.61 10.48 -1.90
N SER A 87 -2.48 11.81 -1.88
CA SER A 87 -1.47 12.52 -2.65
C SER A 87 -0.05 12.12 -2.21
N GLY A 88 0.94 12.32 -3.08
CA GLY A 88 2.34 11.91 -2.86
C GLY A 88 2.60 10.43 -3.11
N THR A 89 1.59 9.68 -3.55
CA THR A 89 1.72 8.25 -3.83
C THR A 89 1.94 8.01 -5.31
N ARG A 90 2.73 6.98 -5.62
CA ARG A 90 2.94 6.49 -6.98
C ARG A 90 2.54 5.03 -7.07
N VAL A 91 1.59 4.74 -7.95
CA VAL A 91 1.11 3.40 -8.25
C VAL A 91 1.66 2.99 -9.61
N GLY A 92 2.43 1.89 -9.65
CA GLY A 92 3.05 1.32 -10.83
C GLY A 92 2.05 0.75 -11.84
N LYS A 93 2.56 0.23 -12.95
CA LYS A 93 1.74 -0.29 -14.06
C LYS A 93 1.05 -1.59 -13.66
N ASP A 94 -0.15 -1.81 -14.20
CA ASP A 94 -0.88 -3.08 -14.05
C ASP A 94 -1.06 -3.53 -12.58
N VAL A 95 -1.09 -2.57 -11.65
CA VAL A 95 -1.35 -2.84 -10.24
C VAL A 95 -2.83 -3.13 -10.04
N PHE A 96 -3.15 -4.05 -9.13
CA PHE A 96 -4.52 -4.29 -8.69
C PHE A 96 -4.69 -3.83 -7.24
N ILE A 97 -5.67 -2.96 -6.99
CA ILE A 97 -6.04 -2.49 -5.65
C ILE A 97 -7.48 -2.94 -5.40
N GLY A 98 -7.67 -3.85 -4.43
CA GLY A 98 -8.97 -4.42 -4.09
C GLY A 98 -9.86 -3.46 -3.30
N ASP A 99 -11.14 -3.80 -3.22
CA ASP A 99 -12.15 -2.96 -2.59
C ASP A 99 -11.79 -2.57 -1.15
N HIS A 100 -12.18 -1.37 -0.72
CA HIS A 100 -11.94 -0.84 0.63
C HIS A 100 -10.47 -0.67 1.03
N ALA A 101 -9.51 -0.87 0.13
CA ALA A 101 -8.11 -0.59 0.45
C ALA A 101 -7.89 0.90 0.72
N SER A 102 -6.93 1.21 1.59
CA SER A 102 -6.53 2.58 1.91
C SER A 102 -5.01 2.71 1.81
N ILE A 103 -4.55 3.65 0.97
CA ILE A 103 -3.14 3.88 0.71
C ILE A 103 -2.81 5.33 1.07
N ARG A 104 -1.98 5.50 2.11
CA ARG A 104 -1.55 6.81 2.64
C ARG A 104 -0.53 7.48 1.73
N GLU A 105 -0.11 8.69 2.11
CA GLU A 105 0.80 9.55 1.37
C GLU A 105 2.23 8.99 1.34
N ASN A 106 3.03 9.44 0.36
CA ASN A 106 4.42 9.05 0.19
C ASN A 106 4.62 7.53 0.05
N VAL A 107 3.64 6.84 -0.54
CA VAL A 107 3.75 5.40 -0.82
C VAL A 107 4.20 5.18 -2.26
N THR A 108 5.07 4.20 -2.49
CA THR A 108 5.37 3.70 -3.83
C THR A 108 4.95 2.25 -3.94
N ILE A 109 4.21 1.91 -4.99
CA ILE A 109 3.80 0.53 -5.31
C ILE A 109 4.38 0.18 -6.68
N GLY A 110 5.20 -0.86 -6.74
CA GLY A 110 5.81 -1.33 -7.98
C GLY A 110 4.82 -2.05 -8.89
N ASP A 111 5.20 -2.12 -10.17
CA ASP A 111 4.41 -2.74 -11.25
C ASP A 111 3.93 -4.15 -10.89
N GLU A 112 2.75 -4.52 -11.42
CA GLU A 112 2.14 -5.86 -11.32
C GLU A 112 1.85 -6.33 -9.88
N SER A 113 1.90 -5.41 -8.91
CA SER A 113 1.62 -5.74 -7.51
C SER A 113 0.13 -5.75 -7.22
N ILE A 114 -0.24 -6.47 -6.17
CA ILE A 114 -1.60 -6.60 -5.68
C ILE A 114 -1.68 -6.03 -4.27
N VAL A 115 -2.58 -5.07 -4.06
CA VAL A 115 -3.03 -4.64 -2.74
C VAL A 115 -4.44 -5.16 -2.54
N GLY A 116 -4.60 -6.13 -1.66
CA GLY A 116 -5.84 -6.88 -1.46
C GLY A 116 -6.94 -6.07 -0.81
N ARG A 117 -8.15 -6.64 -0.80
CA ARG A 117 -9.34 -6.03 -0.21
C ARG A 117 -9.10 -5.59 1.24
N ALA A 118 -9.46 -4.35 1.56
CA ALA A 118 -9.33 -3.77 2.89
C ALA A 118 -7.91 -3.83 3.49
N ALA A 119 -6.88 -3.99 2.66
CA ALA A 119 -5.50 -3.81 3.10
C ALA A 119 -5.23 -2.31 3.33
N ILE A 120 -4.43 -2.00 4.34
CA ILE A 120 -4.05 -0.63 4.69
C ILE A 120 -2.55 -0.52 4.51
N VAL A 121 -2.13 0.47 3.73
CA VAL A 121 -0.72 0.82 3.52
C VAL A 121 -0.48 2.21 4.06
N GLU A 122 0.28 2.28 5.15
CA GLU A 122 0.61 3.51 5.84
C GLU A 122 1.74 4.29 5.16
N LEU A 123 1.87 5.56 5.57
CA LEU A 123 2.73 6.55 4.92
C LEU A 123 4.22 6.15 4.84
N ASN A 124 4.93 6.70 3.87
CA ASN A 124 6.37 6.46 3.64
C ASN A 124 6.73 4.98 3.42
N THR A 125 5.84 4.22 2.80
CA THR A 125 6.05 2.79 2.53
C THR A 125 6.48 2.57 1.08
N ILE A 126 7.42 1.65 0.87
CA ILE A 126 7.86 1.22 -0.45
C ILE A 126 7.45 -0.24 -0.63
N ILE A 127 6.74 -0.53 -1.71
CA ILE A 127 6.38 -1.87 -2.16
C ILE A 127 7.00 -2.07 -3.54
N GLY A 128 7.82 -3.12 -3.68
CA GLY A 128 8.47 -3.51 -4.92
C GLY A 128 7.49 -4.05 -5.96
N LYS A 129 8.02 -4.71 -7.00
CA LYS A 129 7.26 -5.26 -8.11
C LYS A 129 6.71 -6.66 -7.82
N SER A 130 5.60 -7.00 -8.46
CA SER A 130 4.99 -8.33 -8.38
C SER A 130 4.76 -8.81 -6.94
N CYS A 131 4.50 -7.87 -6.03
CA CYS A 131 4.20 -8.18 -4.63
C CYS A 131 2.73 -8.55 -4.49
N THR A 132 2.40 -9.37 -3.50
CA THR A 132 1.02 -9.68 -3.15
C THR A 132 0.77 -9.36 -1.69
N ILE A 133 0.03 -8.29 -1.43
CA ILE A 133 -0.43 -7.86 -0.11
C ILE A 133 -1.87 -8.35 0.02
N GLN A 134 -2.12 -9.38 0.81
CA GLN A 134 -3.45 -9.99 0.87
C GLN A 134 -4.45 -9.20 1.73
N THR A 135 -5.71 -9.63 1.66
CA THR A 135 -6.85 -9.05 2.36
C THR A 135 -6.58 -8.76 3.83
N LEU A 136 -7.00 -7.58 4.29
CA LEU A 136 -6.87 -7.11 5.68
C LEU A 136 -5.42 -7.05 6.21
N ALA A 137 -4.40 -7.14 5.36
CA ALA A 137 -3.04 -6.89 5.81
C ALA A 137 -2.86 -5.41 6.18
N TYR A 138 -2.23 -5.17 7.33
CA TYR A 138 -1.86 -3.84 7.81
C TYR A 138 -0.35 -3.64 7.65
N VAL A 139 0.04 -2.84 6.66
CA VAL A 139 1.42 -2.43 6.40
C VAL A 139 1.66 -1.10 7.08
N THR A 140 2.40 -1.13 8.19
CA THR A 140 2.75 0.05 8.99
C THR A 140 3.65 1.02 8.21
N GLY A 141 3.68 2.29 8.63
CA GLY A 141 4.48 3.30 7.96
C GLY A 141 5.98 3.05 8.09
N ASP A 142 6.75 3.63 7.16
CA ASP A 142 8.21 3.45 7.07
C ASP A 142 8.63 1.98 6.87
N THR A 143 7.80 1.19 6.18
CA THR A 143 8.09 -0.20 5.79
C THR A 143 8.70 -0.25 4.38
N THR A 144 9.66 -1.15 4.18
CA THR A 144 10.18 -1.48 2.84
C THR A 144 9.89 -2.93 2.52
N ILE A 145 9.23 -3.17 1.40
CA ILE A 145 8.90 -4.48 0.85
C ILE A 145 9.57 -4.57 -0.53
N GLU A 146 10.51 -5.48 -0.70
CA GLU A 146 11.17 -5.73 -1.98
C GLU A 146 10.31 -6.61 -2.91
N ASP A 147 10.77 -6.79 -4.15
CA ASP A 147 10.02 -7.49 -5.19
C ASP A 147 9.62 -8.93 -4.81
N ASN A 148 8.52 -9.41 -5.39
CA ASN A 148 8.04 -10.79 -5.26
C ASN A 148 7.73 -11.23 -3.81
N VAL A 149 7.49 -10.28 -2.90
CA VAL A 149 7.07 -10.59 -1.54
C VAL A 149 5.59 -10.94 -1.49
N PHE A 150 5.24 -11.93 -0.68
CA PHE A 150 3.86 -12.29 -0.36
C PHE A 150 3.58 -12.00 1.11
N LEU A 151 2.55 -11.19 1.40
CA LEU A 151 1.96 -11.04 2.72
C LEU A 151 0.60 -11.72 2.75
N GLY A 152 0.43 -12.71 3.62
CA GLY A 152 -0.84 -13.42 3.81
C GLY A 152 -1.92 -12.53 4.44
N PRO A 153 -3.20 -12.95 4.37
CA PRO A 153 -4.29 -12.21 4.97
C PRO A 153 -4.04 -11.89 6.44
N CYS A 154 -4.50 -10.72 6.88
CA CYS A 154 -4.41 -10.27 8.27
C CYS A 154 -2.99 -10.17 8.85
N VAL A 155 -1.93 -10.14 8.02
CA VAL A 155 -0.58 -9.80 8.52
C VAL A 155 -0.60 -8.41 9.15
N SER A 156 -0.04 -8.29 10.34
CA SER A 156 0.02 -7.01 11.08
C SER A 156 1.47 -6.60 11.30
N MET A 157 1.77 -5.32 11.10
CA MET A 157 3.09 -4.76 11.34
C MET A 157 3.02 -3.60 12.34
N SER A 158 4.15 -3.25 12.94
CA SER A 158 4.29 -2.08 13.81
C SER A 158 5.62 -1.39 13.53
N ASN A 159 5.69 -0.07 13.77
CA ASN A 159 6.90 0.73 13.53
C ASN A 159 7.36 1.54 14.75
N ASP A 160 6.62 1.51 15.86
CA ASP A 160 7.01 2.16 17.11
C ASP A 160 7.32 1.10 18.18
N LYS A 161 8.58 1.06 18.62
CA LYS A 161 9.04 0.14 19.65
C LYS A 161 8.47 0.45 21.03
N TYR A 162 8.16 1.71 21.31
CA TYR A 162 7.74 2.16 22.64
C TYR A 162 6.31 2.71 22.67
N MET A 163 5.57 2.60 21.56
CA MET A 163 4.16 3.00 21.48
C MET A 163 3.91 4.42 21.99
N GLY A 164 4.79 5.36 21.61
CA GLY A 164 4.75 6.76 22.02
C GLY A 164 5.25 7.06 23.43
N ALA A 165 5.63 6.06 24.23
CA ALA A 165 6.11 6.26 25.60
C ALA A 165 7.53 6.85 25.67
N GLN A 166 8.33 6.70 24.62
CA GLN A 166 9.69 7.22 24.53
C GLN A 166 9.97 7.77 23.12
N SER A 167 10.90 8.71 23.03
CA SER A 167 11.39 9.17 21.72
C SER A 167 12.02 8.00 20.97
N TYR A 168 11.48 7.70 19.79
CA TYR A 168 11.94 6.63 18.93
C TYR A 168 11.81 7.07 17.47
N SER A 169 12.84 6.79 16.68
CA SER A 169 12.72 6.91 15.23
C SER A 169 11.87 5.75 14.74
N LEU A 170 10.63 6.06 14.30
CA LEU A 170 9.74 5.07 13.72
C LEU A 170 10.44 4.30 12.60
N LYS A 171 10.29 2.98 12.64
CA LYS A 171 10.94 2.08 11.68
C LYS A 171 10.06 0.86 11.45
N GLY A 172 9.47 0.78 10.27
CA GLY A 172 8.73 -0.41 9.82
C GLY A 172 9.66 -1.59 9.54
N PRO A 173 9.10 -2.79 9.32
CA PRO A 173 9.87 -3.94 8.87
C PRO A 173 10.55 -3.70 7.50
N TYR A 174 11.67 -4.39 7.28
CA TYR A 174 12.29 -4.51 5.96
C TYR A 174 12.12 -5.96 5.49
N ILE A 175 11.37 -6.17 4.40
CA ILE A 175 11.03 -7.50 3.92
C ILE A 175 11.70 -7.72 2.56
N LYS A 176 12.69 -8.60 2.53
CA LYS A 176 13.52 -8.82 1.35
C LYS A 176 12.83 -9.68 0.28
N LYS A 177 13.39 -9.62 -0.91
CA LYS A 177 12.89 -10.25 -2.13
C LYS A 177 12.46 -11.69 -1.92
N GLY A 178 11.27 -12.03 -2.42
CA GLY A 178 10.75 -13.40 -2.40
C GLY A 178 10.31 -13.92 -1.03
N ALA A 179 10.43 -13.14 0.05
CA ALA A 179 9.95 -13.56 1.37
C ALA A 179 8.43 -13.75 1.38
N LYS A 180 7.97 -14.73 2.17
CA LYS A 180 6.55 -15.07 2.31
C LYS A 180 6.14 -15.02 3.76
N ILE A 181 5.22 -14.14 4.08
CA ILE A 181 4.69 -13.95 5.44
C ILE A 181 3.32 -14.63 5.52
N GLY A 182 3.21 -15.65 6.37
CA GLY A 182 1.99 -16.40 6.56
C GLY A 182 0.87 -15.58 7.20
N ASN A 183 -0.36 -16.05 7.01
CA ASN A 183 -1.57 -15.39 7.46
C ASN A 183 -1.52 -15.05 8.95
N ASN A 184 -2.03 -13.89 9.33
CA ASN A 184 -2.15 -13.47 10.73
C ASN A 184 -0.81 -13.44 11.49
N ALA A 185 0.33 -13.31 10.80
CA ALA A 185 1.63 -13.10 11.45
C ALA A 185 1.81 -11.64 11.85
N SER A 186 2.53 -11.41 12.95
CA SER A 186 2.85 -10.08 13.47
C SER A 186 4.34 -9.79 13.36
N LEU A 187 4.71 -8.68 12.73
CA LEU A 187 6.10 -8.23 12.57
C LEU A 187 6.35 -7.01 13.47
N LEU A 188 7.31 -7.14 14.38
CA LEU A 188 7.69 -6.05 15.29
C LEU A 188 8.54 -4.96 14.59
N PRO A 189 8.69 -3.78 15.23
CA PRO A 189 9.38 -2.65 14.61
C PRO A 189 10.81 -2.96 14.21
N GLY A 190 11.18 -2.54 13.00
CA GLY A 190 12.54 -2.60 12.46
C GLY A 190 13.12 -3.99 12.20
N VAL A 191 12.33 -5.06 12.27
CA VAL A 191 12.81 -6.41 11.92
C VAL A 191 13.15 -6.50 10.43
N ASN A 192 14.10 -7.37 10.11
CA ASN A 192 14.53 -7.64 8.73
C ASN A 192 14.14 -9.08 8.43
N ILE A 193 13.40 -9.31 7.36
CA ILE A 193 13.06 -10.65 6.87
C ILE A 193 13.99 -10.96 5.71
N GLY A 194 14.74 -12.05 5.82
CA GLY A 194 15.67 -12.51 4.79
C GLY A 194 15.01 -12.83 3.44
N GLU A 195 15.82 -12.87 2.40
CA GLU A 195 15.36 -13.26 1.05
C GLU A 195 14.83 -14.69 1.05
N ASN A 196 13.72 -14.92 0.35
CA ASN A 196 13.08 -16.23 0.24
C ASN A 196 12.75 -16.90 1.59
N THR A 197 12.66 -16.11 2.67
CA THR A 197 12.32 -16.59 4.00
C THR A 197 10.83 -16.76 4.15
N ILE A 198 10.41 -17.84 4.80
CA ILE A 198 9.01 -18.14 5.10
C ILE A 198 8.76 -17.88 6.58
N VAL A 199 7.81 -17.00 6.88
CA VAL A 199 7.25 -16.85 8.23
C VAL A 199 5.94 -17.62 8.28
N GLY A 200 5.80 -18.57 9.19
CA GLY A 200 4.57 -19.37 9.33
C GLY A 200 3.39 -18.52 9.80
N ALA A 201 2.18 -18.98 9.49
CA ALA A 201 0.95 -18.33 9.92
C ALA A 201 0.91 -18.18 11.46
N GLY A 202 0.35 -17.07 11.94
CA GLY A 202 0.20 -16.77 13.37
C GLY A 202 1.51 -16.47 14.11
N SER A 203 2.65 -16.38 13.43
CA SER A 203 3.95 -16.18 14.08
C SER A 203 4.17 -14.74 14.52
N VAL A 204 4.92 -14.53 15.61
CA VAL A 204 5.32 -13.20 16.08
C VAL A 204 6.82 -13.01 15.88
N VAL A 205 7.21 -12.24 14.87
CA VAL A 205 8.60 -12.00 14.51
C VAL A 205 9.18 -10.89 15.38
N THR A 206 10.00 -11.28 16.36
CA THR A 206 10.64 -10.37 17.33
C THR A 206 12.09 -10.04 17.00
N LYS A 207 12.68 -10.73 16.02
CA LYS A 207 14.10 -10.60 15.65
C LYS A 207 14.25 -10.71 14.13
N HIS A 208 15.39 -10.22 13.63
CA HIS A 208 15.76 -10.43 12.22
C HIS A 208 15.79 -11.93 11.90
N LEU A 209 15.37 -12.27 10.69
CA LEU A 209 15.39 -13.62 10.16
C LEU A 209 16.39 -13.69 9.00
N GLU A 210 17.19 -14.76 8.99
CA GLU A 210 18.15 -15.05 7.93
C GLU A 210 17.45 -15.41 6.62
N ASN A 211 18.19 -15.41 5.51
CA ASN A 211 17.68 -15.79 4.19
C ASN A 211 17.34 -17.29 4.13
N GLY A 212 16.29 -17.63 3.39
CA GLY A 212 15.94 -19.01 3.02
C GLY A 212 15.48 -19.91 4.17
N ILE A 213 15.24 -19.35 5.36
CA ILE A 213 14.75 -20.14 6.50
C ILE A 213 13.23 -20.19 6.52
N VAL A 214 12.69 -21.21 7.20
CA VAL A 214 11.31 -21.21 7.68
C VAL A 214 11.35 -20.84 9.15
N ALA A 215 10.58 -19.84 9.58
CA ALA A 215 10.45 -19.43 10.98
C ALA A 215 8.99 -19.47 11.43
N VAL A 216 8.72 -20.08 12.59
CA VAL A 216 7.36 -20.26 13.11
C VAL A 216 7.28 -19.98 14.61
N GLY A 217 6.08 -19.65 15.10
CA GLY A 217 5.75 -19.61 16.53
C GLY A 217 5.76 -18.21 17.17
N ILE A 218 5.61 -18.19 18.50
CA ILE A 218 5.54 -16.98 19.33
C ILE A 218 6.53 -17.14 20.50
N PRO A 219 7.72 -16.50 20.46
CA PRO A 219 8.28 -15.76 19.32
C PRO A 219 8.66 -16.70 18.16
N ALA A 220 8.71 -16.14 16.95
CA ALA A 220 9.11 -16.86 15.74
C ALA A 220 10.56 -17.33 15.86
N LYS A 221 10.79 -18.63 15.62
CA LYS A 221 12.13 -19.25 15.60
C LYS A 221 12.27 -20.08 14.34
N LYS A 222 13.52 -20.24 13.88
CA LYS A 222 13.86 -21.15 12.78
C LYS A 222 13.28 -22.54 13.09
N LEU A 223 12.47 -23.05 12.18
CA LEU A 223 11.95 -24.41 12.24
C LEU A 223 13.12 -25.37 11.98
N GLN A 224 13.39 -26.25 12.94
CA GLN A 224 14.34 -27.34 12.77
C GLN A 224 13.57 -28.53 12.21
N SER A 225 14.01 -29.03 11.06
CA SER A 225 13.57 -30.30 10.47
C SER A 225 14.35 -31.46 11.05
#